data_AF-A0A524AUW8-F1
#
_entry.id   AF-A0A524AUW8-F1
#
_cell.length_a   1.000
_cell.length_b   1.000
_cell.length_c   1.000
_cell.angle_alpha   90.00
_cell.angle_beta   90.00
_cell.angle_gamma   90.00
#
_symmetry.space_group_name_H-M   'P 1'
#
loop_
_entity.id
_entity.type
_entity.pdbx_description
1 polymer ?
#
loop_
_entity_poly.entity_id
_entity_poly.type
_entity_poly.pdbx_seq_one_letter_code
_entity_poly.pdbx_strand_id
1 'polypeptide(L)'
;MRSLSVLILFIFIAGSLLSGCGRLITRPTPTAVATAQEASVVTPHATSTPVPWTPAPTATPTPTPTPIIYVVQAGDNLLGIAIQYGVTVEALQEANAITAPRLLQIGQELVIPREEEGLANQPTPTPTPLPFQIANVGFYETPVGSLWYLGEVINNTGASIEQVQVAVSLYDDEGEMVATGSTFTEFDIIPNEGKMPFALLFTEPPSDFSHHQVVALSGVTVAHWGRNYIDLTIESDHGEASGERVYVVTGQVKNTGQHDVEQIRMVVTAYDAEGRVVGIRRGGPETQTLGVGESSSFRVSLSPLGGQVVTYTVQVQGRRIE
;
A
#
# COMPACT_ATOMS: atom_id res chain seq x y z
N MET A 1 74.19 30.96 27.10
CA MET A 1 75.27 30.60 26.14
C MET A 1 74.86 29.33 25.41
N ARG A 2 74.89 29.37 24.06
CA ARG A 2 74.84 28.25 23.07
C ARG A 2 73.50 27.49 22.96
N SER A 3 72.67 27.64 21.92
CA SER A 3 72.85 27.38 20.47
C SER A 3 73.07 25.89 20.14
N LEU A 4 72.16 25.30 19.34
CA LEU A 4 72.40 24.82 17.96
C LEU A 4 71.74 23.45 17.60
N SER A 5 71.17 23.41 16.38
CA SER A 5 70.93 22.28 15.43
C SER A 5 69.87 21.23 15.79
N VAL A 6 68.75 21.06 15.04
CA VAL A 6 68.52 20.74 13.61
C VAL A 6 69.20 19.44 13.15
N LEU A 7 68.39 18.38 12.96
CA LEU A 7 68.60 17.41 11.88
C LEU A 7 67.25 16.86 11.39
N ILE A 8 67.03 17.05 10.10
CA ILE A 8 65.89 16.62 9.29
C ILE A 8 66.13 15.16 8.87
N LEU A 9 65.12 14.29 8.98
CA LEU A 9 65.07 13.06 8.18
C LEU A 9 63.64 12.82 7.68
N PHE A 10 63.48 12.95 6.36
CA PHE A 10 62.30 12.61 5.58
C PHE A 10 62.13 11.08 5.53
N ILE A 11 60.96 10.57 5.93
CA ILE A 11 60.50 9.24 5.52
C ILE A 11 59.04 9.35 5.05
N PHE A 12 58.87 9.20 3.74
CA PHE A 12 57.63 8.93 3.02
C PHE A 12 57.13 7.53 3.41
N ILE A 13 55.93 7.39 3.98
CA ILE A 13 55.17 6.13 3.90
C ILE A 13 53.68 6.43 3.64
N ALA A 14 53.32 6.08 2.40
CA ALA A 14 52.05 5.69 1.81
C ALA A 14 50.77 5.72 2.69
N GLY A 15 49.76 6.42 2.16
CA GLY A 15 48.38 6.30 2.58
C GLY A 15 47.79 4.91 2.33
N SER A 16 46.83 4.54 3.16
CA SER A 16 45.99 3.36 2.98
C SER A 16 44.60 3.68 3.49
N LEU A 17 43.76 4.16 2.58
CA LEU A 17 42.32 4.25 2.72
C LEU A 17 41.77 2.82 2.74
N LEU A 18 41.25 2.37 3.88
CA LEU A 18 40.48 1.13 3.97
C LEU A 18 39.01 1.47 3.71
N SER A 19 38.64 1.44 2.43
CA SER A 19 37.24 1.35 1.98
C SER A 19 36.67 0.00 2.41
N GLY A 20 35.77 0.00 3.39
CA GLY A 20 34.93 -1.13 3.73
C GLY A 20 33.79 -1.27 2.71
N CYS A 21 34.00 -2.01 1.63
CA CYS A 21 32.92 -2.43 0.74
C CYS A 21 32.19 -3.64 1.35
N GLY A 22 30.89 -3.48 1.60
CA GLY A 22 29.99 -4.59 1.93
C GLY A 22 29.95 -5.62 0.80
N ARG A 23 29.98 -6.91 1.18
CA ARG A 23 29.93 -8.03 0.22
C ARG A 23 28.48 -8.38 -0.10
N LEU A 24 28.11 -8.24 -1.37
CA LEU A 24 26.97 -8.89 -2.00
C LEU A 24 27.20 -10.42 -2.01
N ILE A 25 26.21 -11.19 -1.53
CA ILE A 25 26.18 -12.64 -1.68
C ILE A 25 25.22 -12.95 -2.83
N THR A 26 25.74 -12.96 -4.05
CA THR A 26 25.11 -13.67 -5.17
C THR A 26 26.11 -14.66 -5.72
N ARG A 27 25.80 -15.96 -5.59
CA ARG A 27 26.60 -17.01 -6.24
C ARG A 27 26.19 -17.07 -7.72
N PRO A 28 27.12 -17.01 -8.68
CA PRO A 28 26.79 -17.29 -10.06
C PRO A 28 26.46 -18.79 -10.21
N THR A 29 25.30 -19.08 -10.79
CA THR A 29 24.94 -20.42 -11.27
C THR A 29 25.95 -20.85 -12.34
N PRO A 30 26.58 -22.04 -12.25
CA PRO A 30 27.48 -22.51 -13.28
C PRO A 30 26.72 -22.81 -14.57
N THR A 31 27.06 -22.09 -15.64
CA THR A 31 26.72 -22.45 -17.01
C THR A 31 27.37 -23.79 -17.35
N ALA A 32 26.56 -24.81 -17.62
CA ALA A 32 27.05 -26.09 -18.13
C ALA A 32 27.62 -25.90 -19.54
N VAL A 33 28.92 -26.19 -19.69
CA VAL A 33 29.60 -26.31 -20.97
C VAL A 33 29.14 -27.62 -21.62
N ALA A 34 28.45 -27.53 -22.76
CA ALA A 34 28.08 -28.69 -23.55
C ALA A 34 29.33 -29.23 -24.26
N THR A 35 29.74 -30.45 -23.88
CA THR A 35 30.73 -31.24 -24.61
C THR A 35 30.14 -31.71 -25.94
N ALA A 36 30.84 -31.41 -27.04
CA ALA A 36 30.49 -31.89 -28.38
C ALA A 36 30.68 -33.41 -28.47
N GLN A 37 29.63 -34.12 -28.88
CA GLN A 37 29.67 -35.55 -29.21
C GLN A 37 29.63 -35.70 -30.74
N GLU A 38 30.51 -36.54 -31.27
CA GLU A 38 30.70 -36.78 -32.71
C GLU A 38 29.43 -37.27 -33.40
N ALA A 39 29.14 -36.66 -34.56
CA ALA A 39 28.01 -36.96 -35.41
C ALA A 39 28.25 -38.24 -36.22
N SER A 40 27.31 -39.19 -36.14
CA SER A 40 27.19 -40.28 -37.12
C SER A 40 26.42 -39.77 -38.34
N VAL A 41 27.04 -39.87 -39.51
CA VAL A 41 26.45 -39.48 -40.79
C VAL A 41 25.40 -40.52 -41.20
N VAL A 42 24.13 -40.09 -41.28
CA VAL A 42 23.05 -40.88 -41.90
C VAL A 42 22.54 -40.10 -43.11
N THR A 43 22.68 -40.68 -44.29
CA THR A 43 22.14 -40.14 -45.55
C THR A 43 20.61 -40.26 -45.55
N PRO A 44 19.83 -39.18 -45.72
CA PRO A 44 18.38 -39.27 -45.76
C PRO A 44 17.90 -39.83 -47.11
N HIS A 45 17.06 -40.86 -47.05
CA HIS A 45 16.17 -41.24 -48.15
C HIS A 45 14.96 -40.29 -48.17
N ALA A 46 14.50 -39.90 -49.36
CA ALA A 46 13.33 -39.04 -49.51
C ALA A 46 12.04 -39.78 -49.10
N THR A 47 11.38 -39.27 -48.07
CA THR A 47 10.07 -39.74 -47.59
C THR A 47 9.03 -38.65 -47.88
N SER A 48 7.92 -39.04 -48.50
CA SER A 48 6.78 -38.16 -48.81
C SER A 48 6.13 -37.63 -47.53
N THR A 49 5.89 -36.32 -47.48
CA THR A 49 5.20 -35.62 -46.39
C THR A 49 3.75 -36.09 -46.23
N PRO A 50 3.35 -36.67 -45.08
CA PRO A 50 1.94 -36.89 -44.78
C PRO A 50 1.26 -35.57 -44.39
N VAL A 51 0.03 -35.37 -44.86
CA VAL A 51 -0.83 -34.25 -44.47
C VAL A 51 -1.11 -34.24 -42.96
N PRO A 52 -1.17 -33.07 -42.28
CA PRO A 52 -1.42 -33.00 -40.85
C PRO A 52 -2.84 -33.47 -40.50
N TRP A 53 -2.95 -34.42 -39.57
CA TRP A 53 -4.20 -34.79 -38.92
C TRP A 53 -4.44 -33.86 -37.73
N THR A 54 -5.57 -33.15 -37.73
CA THR A 54 -6.07 -32.42 -36.56
C THR A 54 -6.91 -33.38 -35.71
N PRO A 55 -6.59 -33.61 -34.43
CA PRO A 55 -7.45 -34.43 -33.56
C PRO A 55 -8.79 -33.74 -33.31
N ALA A 56 -9.88 -34.50 -33.33
CA ALA A 56 -11.21 -34.04 -32.96
C ALA A 56 -11.25 -33.66 -31.46
N PRO A 57 -11.97 -32.59 -31.07
CA PRO A 57 -11.98 -32.11 -29.68
C PRO A 57 -12.62 -33.13 -28.73
N THR A 58 -11.89 -33.49 -27.68
CA THR A 58 -12.39 -34.24 -26.53
C THR A 58 -13.39 -33.37 -25.76
N ALA A 59 -14.58 -33.90 -25.46
CA ALA A 59 -15.56 -33.23 -24.62
C ALA A 59 -15.04 -33.11 -23.18
N THR A 60 -14.76 -31.88 -22.74
CA THR A 60 -14.41 -31.56 -21.35
C THR A 60 -15.65 -31.69 -20.46
N PRO A 61 -15.58 -32.33 -19.28
CA PRO A 61 -16.71 -32.41 -18.36
C PRO A 61 -17.12 -31.01 -17.87
N THR A 62 -18.41 -30.70 -17.98
CA THR A 62 -19.04 -29.48 -17.44
C THR A 62 -18.93 -29.48 -15.91
N PRO A 63 -18.30 -28.47 -15.28
CA PRO A 63 -18.33 -28.36 -13.82
C PRO A 63 -19.75 -28.03 -13.37
N THR A 64 -20.33 -28.88 -12.52
CA THR A 64 -21.54 -28.52 -11.76
C THR A 64 -21.16 -27.44 -10.74
N PRO A 65 -21.85 -26.29 -10.67
CA PRO A 65 -21.52 -25.25 -9.71
C PRO A 65 -21.70 -25.76 -8.28
N THR A 66 -20.60 -25.83 -7.53
CA THR A 66 -20.62 -26.06 -6.09
C THR A 66 -21.26 -24.84 -5.42
N PRO A 67 -22.28 -25.01 -4.55
CA PRO A 67 -22.88 -23.90 -3.83
C PRO A 67 -21.82 -23.22 -2.94
N ILE A 68 -21.76 -21.89 -2.98
CA ILE A 68 -20.92 -21.10 -2.09
C ILE A 68 -21.69 -20.92 -0.78
N ILE A 69 -21.06 -21.31 0.33
CA ILE A 69 -21.59 -21.15 1.68
C ILE A 69 -20.81 -20.01 2.35
N TYR A 70 -21.53 -18.97 2.77
CA TYR A 70 -20.97 -17.84 3.51
C TYR A 70 -21.40 -17.90 4.98
N VAL A 71 -20.45 -17.76 5.91
CA VAL A 71 -20.74 -17.71 7.34
C VAL A 71 -20.79 -16.25 7.79
N VAL A 72 -21.97 -15.79 8.22
CA VAL A 72 -22.22 -14.42 8.68
C VAL A 72 -21.32 -14.06 9.85
N GLN A 73 -20.63 -12.92 9.74
CA GLN A 73 -19.77 -12.34 10.76
C GLN A 73 -20.45 -11.17 11.49
N ALA A 74 -19.84 -10.74 12.59
CA ALA A 74 -20.33 -9.61 13.38
C ALA A 74 -20.28 -8.32 12.57
N GLY A 75 -21.45 -7.74 12.30
CA GLY A 75 -21.57 -6.48 11.54
C GLY A 75 -22.03 -6.64 10.10
N ASP A 76 -22.16 -7.87 9.61
CA ASP A 76 -22.66 -8.13 8.27
C ASP A 76 -24.15 -7.78 8.14
N ASN A 77 -24.54 -7.41 6.93
CA ASN A 77 -25.93 -7.27 6.53
C ASN A 77 -26.12 -7.86 5.12
N LEU A 78 -27.35 -8.22 4.79
CA LEU A 78 -27.68 -8.89 3.52
C LEU A 78 -27.26 -8.07 2.29
N LEU A 79 -27.30 -6.74 2.37
CA LEU A 79 -26.88 -5.87 1.27
C LEU A 79 -25.36 -5.95 1.05
N GLY A 80 -24.56 -5.92 2.12
CA GLY A 80 -23.11 -6.07 2.04
C GLY A 80 -22.70 -7.43 1.44
N ILE A 81 -23.36 -8.50 1.86
CA ILE A 81 -23.11 -9.86 1.35
C ILE A 81 -23.58 -9.98 -0.11
N ALA A 82 -24.78 -9.49 -0.44
CA ALA A 82 -25.31 -9.54 -1.80
C ALA A 82 -24.40 -8.81 -2.80
N ILE A 83 -23.88 -7.64 -2.42
CA ILE A 83 -22.90 -6.89 -3.20
C ILE A 83 -21.57 -7.66 -3.31
N GLN A 84 -21.09 -8.24 -2.21
CA GLN A 84 -19.84 -9.02 -2.19
C GLN A 84 -19.88 -10.20 -3.16
N TYR A 85 -21.05 -10.80 -3.35
CA TYR A 85 -21.23 -11.98 -4.19
C TYR A 85 -21.93 -11.72 -5.53
N GLY A 86 -22.27 -10.47 -5.83
CA GLY A 86 -22.90 -10.08 -7.09
C GLY A 86 -24.30 -10.66 -7.28
N VAL A 87 -25.05 -10.85 -6.20
CA VAL A 87 -26.44 -11.33 -6.21
C VAL A 87 -27.37 -10.21 -5.73
N THR A 88 -28.67 -10.33 -5.99
CA THR A 88 -29.65 -9.41 -5.40
C THR A 88 -29.96 -9.82 -3.96
N VAL A 89 -30.37 -8.86 -3.13
CA VAL A 89 -30.81 -9.15 -1.76
C VAL A 89 -32.01 -10.08 -1.80
N GLU A 90 -32.92 -9.88 -2.76
CA GLU A 90 -34.09 -10.72 -2.99
C GLU A 90 -33.70 -12.18 -3.31
N ALA A 91 -32.75 -12.39 -4.23
CA ALA A 91 -32.27 -13.74 -4.56
C ALA A 91 -31.60 -14.42 -3.35
N LEU A 92 -30.82 -13.66 -2.57
CA LEU A 92 -30.18 -14.17 -1.36
C LEU A 92 -31.20 -14.52 -0.27
N GLN A 93 -32.29 -13.75 -0.15
CA GLN A 93 -33.40 -14.05 0.77
C GLN A 93 -34.20 -15.26 0.33
N GLU A 94 -34.48 -15.41 -0.96
CA GLU A 94 -35.19 -16.56 -1.52
C GLU A 94 -34.39 -17.85 -1.36
N ALA A 95 -33.08 -17.82 -1.64
CA ALA A 95 -32.20 -18.99 -1.52
C ALA A 95 -32.06 -19.49 -0.07
N ASN A 96 -32.24 -18.61 0.92
CA ASN A 96 -32.05 -18.92 2.35
C ASN A 96 -33.32 -18.84 3.20
N ALA A 97 -34.49 -18.67 2.57
CA ALA A 97 -35.79 -18.50 3.22
C ALA A 97 -35.82 -17.42 4.34
N ILE A 98 -35.16 -16.28 4.11
CA ILE A 98 -35.02 -15.21 5.11
C ILE A 98 -36.18 -14.21 5.04
N THR A 99 -37.13 -14.32 5.96
CA THR A 99 -38.32 -13.46 6.05
C THR A 99 -38.07 -12.13 6.79
N ALA A 100 -36.99 -12.03 7.58
CA ALA A 100 -36.66 -10.85 8.39
C ALA A 100 -35.20 -10.37 8.14
N PRO A 101 -34.96 -9.49 7.15
CA PRO A 101 -33.61 -9.13 6.67
C PRO A 101 -32.74 -8.35 7.66
N ARG A 102 -33.30 -7.87 8.78
CA ARG A 102 -32.58 -7.12 9.83
C ARG A 102 -31.99 -7.98 10.95
N LEU A 103 -32.11 -9.31 10.85
CA LEU A 103 -31.75 -10.26 11.92
C LEU A 103 -30.82 -11.36 11.40
N LEU A 104 -29.76 -11.00 10.67
CA LEU A 104 -28.69 -11.96 10.41
C LEU A 104 -28.02 -12.34 11.73
N GLN A 105 -27.94 -13.64 12.00
CA GLN A 105 -27.27 -14.14 13.20
C GLN A 105 -25.80 -14.41 12.89
N ILE A 106 -24.91 -13.95 13.75
CA ILE A 106 -23.47 -14.24 13.64
C ILE A 106 -23.29 -15.77 13.70
N GLY A 107 -22.53 -16.32 12.75
CA GLY A 107 -22.34 -17.76 12.56
C GLY A 107 -23.38 -18.43 11.66
N GLN A 108 -24.37 -17.69 11.14
CA GLN A 108 -25.37 -18.23 10.21
C GLN A 108 -24.74 -18.53 8.84
N GLU A 109 -24.99 -19.72 8.31
CA GLU A 109 -24.60 -20.09 6.95
C GLU A 109 -25.64 -19.59 5.94
N LEU A 110 -25.16 -18.90 4.90
CA LEU A 110 -25.94 -18.43 3.76
C LEU A 110 -25.46 -19.10 2.48
N VAL A 111 -26.39 -19.73 1.78
CA VAL A 111 -26.22 -20.25 0.43
C VAL A 111 -26.33 -19.10 -0.56
N ILE A 112 -25.26 -18.85 -1.31
CA ILE A 112 -25.23 -17.80 -2.32
C ILE A 112 -25.70 -18.37 -3.67
N PRO A 113 -26.86 -17.95 -4.21
CA PRO A 113 -27.35 -18.43 -5.50
C PRO A 113 -26.56 -17.79 -6.66
N ARG A 114 -25.95 -18.60 -7.53
CA ARG A 114 -25.39 -18.10 -8.80
C ARG A 114 -26.39 -18.35 -9.92
N GLU A 115 -26.72 -17.30 -10.67
CA GLU A 115 -27.40 -17.44 -11.96
C GLU A 115 -26.35 -17.59 -13.06
N GLU A 116 -26.25 -18.80 -13.63
CA GLU A 116 -25.40 -19.07 -14.80
C GLU A 116 -26.13 -18.65 -16.09
N GLU A 117 -26.22 -17.36 -16.38
CA GLU A 117 -26.53 -16.92 -17.75
C GLU A 117 -25.26 -16.87 -18.61
N GLY A 118 -24.94 -17.99 -19.28
CA GLY A 118 -24.40 -17.98 -20.64
C GLY A 118 -23.05 -17.31 -20.94
N LEU A 119 -22.15 -17.14 -19.97
CA LEU A 119 -20.83 -16.50 -20.17
C LEU A 119 -19.69 -17.45 -20.55
N ALA A 120 -19.94 -18.48 -21.38
CA ALA A 120 -18.90 -19.43 -21.80
C ALA A 120 -17.81 -18.83 -22.73
N ASN A 121 -17.83 -17.52 -23.01
CA ASN A 121 -16.81 -16.82 -23.79
C ASN A 121 -16.47 -15.41 -23.25
N GLN A 122 -16.81 -15.09 -22.00
CA GLN A 122 -16.24 -13.89 -21.38
C GLN A 122 -14.98 -14.25 -20.62
N PRO A 123 -13.91 -13.43 -20.71
CA PRO A 123 -12.76 -13.60 -19.83
C PRO A 123 -13.29 -13.66 -18.40
N THR A 124 -12.76 -14.59 -17.60
CA THR A 124 -12.94 -14.63 -16.15
C THR A 124 -12.98 -13.19 -15.64
N PRO A 125 -13.98 -12.75 -14.82
CA PRO A 125 -13.91 -11.43 -14.23
C PRO A 125 -12.59 -11.41 -13.45
N THR A 126 -11.60 -10.77 -14.07
CA THR A 126 -10.38 -10.38 -13.39
C THR A 126 -10.89 -9.51 -12.26
N PRO A 127 -10.52 -9.79 -10.99
CA PRO A 127 -10.90 -8.92 -9.89
C PRO A 127 -10.72 -7.50 -10.37
N THR A 128 -11.81 -6.73 -10.48
CA THR A 128 -11.72 -5.37 -11.03
C THR A 128 -10.69 -4.67 -10.16
N PRO A 129 -9.51 -4.32 -10.71
CA PRO A 129 -8.46 -3.74 -9.89
C PRO A 129 -9.06 -2.53 -9.21
N LEU A 130 -8.99 -2.47 -7.87
CA LEU A 130 -9.33 -1.26 -7.15
C LEU A 130 -8.49 -0.14 -7.79
N PRO A 131 -9.09 0.95 -8.31
CA PRO A 131 -8.37 1.84 -9.23
C PRO A 131 -7.39 2.80 -8.53
N PHE A 132 -6.96 2.46 -7.32
CA PHE A 132 -6.01 3.21 -6.49
C PHE A 132 -4.88 2.28 -6.03
N GLN A 133 -3.69 2.85 -5.91
CA GLN A 133 -2.43 2.12 -5.76
C GLN A 133 -1.87 2.30 -4.35
N ILE A 134 -1.39 1.21 -3.75
CA ILE A 134 -0.55 1.30 -2.55
C ILE A 134 0.90 1.47 -3.00
N ALA A 135 1.59 2.46 -2.44
CA ALA A 135 2.95 2.82 -2.83
C ALA A 135 3.78 3.27 -1.62
N ASN A 136 5.08 3.43 -1.85
CA ASN A 136 6.03 4.04 -0.91
C ASN A 136 6.07 3.34 0.46
N VAL A 137 5.81 2.03 0.49
CA VAL A 137 5.69 1.28 1.74
C VAL A 137 7.06 1.10 2.39
N GLY A 138 7.14 1.45 3.67
CA GLY A 138 8.25 1.14 4.56
C GLY A 138 7.75 0.38 5.79
N PHE A 139 8.53 -0.58 6.24
CA PHE A 139 8.24 -1.33 7.47
C PHE A 139 9.42 -1.23 8.43
N TYR A 140 9.13 -0.98 9.70
CA TYR A 140 10.14 -0.61 10.68
C TYR A 140 9.89 -1.31 12.01
N GLU A 141 10.87 -2.09 12.44
CA GLU A 141 10.88 -2.64 13.78
C GLU A 141 11.31 -1.58 14.79
N THR A 142 10.58 -1.51 15.89
CA THR A 142 10.92 -0.67 17.02
C THR A 142 11.84 -1.44 17.98
N PRO A 143 12.62 -0.75 18.84
CA PRO A 143 13.45 -1.42 19.85
C PRO A 143 12.68 -2.30 20.84
N VAL A 144 11.36 -2.12 20.95
CA VAL A 144 10.47 -2.91 21.82
C VAL A 144 9.81 -4.08 21.09
N GLY A 145 10.19 -4.34 19.84
CA GLY A 145 9.71 -5.49 19.06
C GLY A 145 8.41 -5.25 18.27
N SER A 146 7.78 -4.07 18.38
CA SER A 146 6.63 -3.73 17.54
C SER A 146 7.06 -3.42 16.10
N LEU A 147 6.18 -3.67 15.14
CA LEU A 147 6.40 -3.48 13.71
C LEU A 147 5.43 -2.44 13.13
N TRP A 148 5.99 -1.35 12.61
CA TRP A 148 5.23 -0.35 11.86
C TRP A 148 5.19 -0.69 10.38
N TYR A 149 4.02 -0.51 9.77
CA TYR A 149 3.84 -0.36 8.33
C TYR A 149 3.39 1.06 8.04
N LEU A 150 4.22 1.79 7.29
CA LEU A 150 3.91 3.12 6.80
C LEU A 150 3.86 3.07 5.28
N GLY A 151 2.91 3.74 4.66
CA GLY A 151 2.82 3.81 3.22
C GLY A 151 1.80 4.84 2.79
N GLU A 152 1.50 4.87 1.50
CA GLU A 152 0.49 5.77 0.96
C GLU A 152 -0.44 5.06 0.01
N VAL A 153 -1.67 5.56 -0.04
CA VAL A 153 -2.60 5.27 -1.11
C VAL A 153 -2.55 6.40 -2.11
N ILE A 154 -2.37 6.08 -3.39
CA ILE A 154 -2.42 7.00 -4.53
C ILE A 154 -3.73 6.77 -5.27
N ASN A 155 -4.55 7.82 -5.37
CA ASN A 155 -5.82 7.77 -6.06
C ASN A 155 -5.65 8.05 -7.56
N ASN A 156 -5.71 7.01 -8.37
CA ASN A 156 -5.65 7.09 -9.84
C ASN A 156 -7.00 6.76 -10.50
N THR A 157 -8.10 6.94 -9.76
CA THR A 157 -9.43 6.47 -10.18
C THR A 157 -10.14 7.39 -11.17
N GLY A 158 -9.63 8.61 -11.39
CA GLY A 158 -10.31 9.65 -12.16
C GLY A 158 -11.38 10.42 -11.36
N ALA A 159 -11.63 10.05 -10.10
CA ALA A 159 -12.55 10.71 -9.18
C ALA A 159 -11.94 10.80 -7.77
N SER A 160 -12.50 11.60 -6.87
CA SER A 160 -12.12 11.55 -5.46
C SER A 160 -12.65 10.27 -4.81
N ILE A 161 -11.90 9.71 -3.85
CA ILE A 161 -12.29 8.53 -3.08
C ILE A 161 -12.33 8.84 -1.59
N GLU A 162 -13.17 8.12 -0.84
CA GLU A 162 -13.22 8.17 0.62
C GLU A 162 -13.27 6.78 1.27
N GLN A 163 -13.20 6.73 2.61
CA GLN A 163 -13.28 5.50 3.39
C GLN A 163 -12.27 4.44 2.95
N VAL A 164 -11.05 4.89 2.66
CA VAL A 164 -9.99 4.04 2.17
C VAL A 164 -9.39 3.25 3.32
N GLN A 165 -9.59 1.93 3.30
CA GLN A 165 -9.04 1.01 4.27
C GLN A 165 -7.91 0.19 3.65
N VAL A 166 -6.81 0.07 4.37
CA VAL A 166 -5.64 -0.72 4.00
C VAL A 166 -5.49 -1.85 5.00
N ALA A 167 -5.22 -3.06 4.50
CA ALA A 167 -4.86 -4.21 5.31
C ALA A 167 -3.43 -4.65 5.03
N VAL A 168 -2.78 -5.13 6.08
CA VAL A 168 -1.50 -5.81 6.02
C VAL A 168 -1.69 -7.22 6.57
N SER A 169 -1.29 -8.22 5.81
CA SER A 169 -1.28 -9.62 6.21
C SER A 169 0.17 -10.10 6.29
N LEU A 170 0.49 -10.84 7.34
CA LEU A 170 1.79 -11.47 7.59
C LEU A 170 1.64 -12.97 7.41
N TYR A 171 2.61 -13.60 6.73
CA TYR A 171 2.62 -15.02 6.40
C TYR A 171 3.93 -15.66 6.86
N ASP A 172 3.87 -16.92 7.27
CA ASP A 172 5.06 -17.73 7.56
C ASP A 172 5.75 -18.26 6.28
N ASP A 173 6.78 -19.10 6.47
CA ASP A 173 7.54 -19.71 5.37
C ASP A 173 6.74 -20.75 4.58
N GLU A 174 5.73 -21.36 5.20
CA GLU A 174 4.79 -22.29 4.59
C GLU A 174 3.70 -21.57 3.78
N GLY A 175 3.57 -20.25 3.94
CA GLY A 175 2.59 -19.40 3.27
C GLY A 175 1.25 -19.32 4.00
N GLU A 176 1.17 -19.76 5.25
CA GLU A 176 -0.01 -19.62 6.10
C GLU A 176 -0.05 -18.21 6.70
N MET A 177 -1.24 -17.62 6.78
CA MET A 177 -1.42 -16.29 7.34
C MET A 177 -1.35 -16.35 8.87
N VAL A 178 -0.30 -15.76 9.44
CA VAL A 178 -0.04 -15.76 10.89
C VAL A 178 -0.56 -14.51 11.60
N ALA A 179 -0.75 -13.40 10.89
CA ALA A 179 -1.39 -12.20 11.43
C ALA A 179 -2.00 -11.33 10.33
N THR A 180 -2.98 -10.52 10.71
CA THR A 180 -3.56 -9.49 9.85
C THR A 180 -3.95 -8.27 10.66
N GLY A 181 -3.81 -7.09 10.08
CA GLY A 181 -4.21 -5.82 10.67
C GLY A 181 -4.75 -4.89 9.59
N SER A 182 -5.61 -3.95 9.96
CA SER A 182 -6.14 -2.95 9.04
C SER A 182 -6.21 -1.57 9.66
N THR A 183 -6.13 -0.55 8.80
CA THR A 183 -6.16 0.86 9.19
C THR A 183 -6.80 1.69 8.08
N PHE A 184 -7.22 2.90 8.42
CA PHE A 184 -7.68 3.89 7.45
C PHE A 184 -6.52 4.82 7.05
N THR A 185 -6.68 5.49 5.92
CA THR A 185 -5.82 6.62 5.59
C THR A 185 -6.00 7.79 6.56
N GLU A 186 -4.99 8.66 6.68
CA GLU A 186 -4.96 9.73 7.69
C GLU A 186 -6.07 10.78 7.52
N PHE A 187 -6.46 11.04 6.28
CA PHE A 187 -7.71 11.73 5.96
C PHE A 187 -8.64 10.81 5.18
N ASP A 188 -9.94 11.10 5.34
CA ASP A 188 -11.01 10.31 4.75
C ASP A 188 -11.05 10.50 3.23
N ILE A 189 -11.00 11.74 2.76
CA ILE A 189 -11.03 12.06 1.33
C ILE A 189 -9.62 12.09 0.73
N ILE A 190 -9.43 11.35 -0.36
CA ILE A 190 -8.27 11.43 -1.24
C ILE A 190 -8.74 11.99 -2.59
N PRO A 191 -8.37 13.23 -2.95
CA PRO A 191 -8.69 13.80 -4.25
C PRO A 191 -8.15 12.94 -5.40
N ASN A 192 -8.72 13.09 -6.61
CA ASN A 192 -8.15 12.48 -7.81
C ASN A 192 -6.68 12.92 -7.98
N GLU A 193 -5.80 11.98 -8.35
CA GLU A 193 -4.34 12.16 -8.43
C GLU A 193 -3.68 12.52 -7.08
N GLY A 194 -4.46 12.57 -6.00
CA GLY A 194 -3.99 12.77 -4.65
C GLY A 194 -3.39 11.50 -4.07
N LYS A 195 -2.63 11.68 -2.99
CA LYS A 195 -2.14 10.59 -2.16
C LYS A 195 -2.59 10.79 -0.72
N MET A 196 -2.59 9.74 0.09
CA MET A 196 -2.83 9.86 1.53
C MET A 196 -2.05 8.79 2.27
N PRO A 197 -1.28 9.16 3.31
CA PRO A 197 -0.55 8.18 4.09
C PRO A 197 -1.49 7.31 4.93
N PHE A 198 -1.04 6.10 5.23
CA PHE A 198 -1.61 5.23 6.24
C PHE A 198 -0.50 4.74 7.18
N ALA A 199 -0.87 4.44 8.42
CA ALA A 199 0.03 3.85 9.41
C ALA A 199 -0.68 2.70 10.13
N LEU A 200 -0.04 1.54 10.15
CA LEU A 200 -0.50 0.36 10.87
C LEU A 200 0.61 -0.13 11.80
N LEU A 201 0.25 -0.46 13.03
CA LEU A 201 1.17 -0.99 14.05
C LEU A 201 0.76 -2.40 14.43
N PHE A 202 1.69 -3.34 14.31
CA PHE A 202 1.64 -4.62 15.02
C PHE A 202 2.44 -4.47 16.31
N THR A 203 1.76 -4.41 17.45
CA THR A 203 2.43 -4.24 18.76
C THR A 203 3.33 -5.44 19.09
N GLU A 204 2.83 -6.64 18.78
CA GLU A 204 3.48 -7.93 19.01
C GLU A 204 3.35 -8.76 17.72
N PRO A 205 4.18 -8.50 16.70
CA PRO A 205 4.16 -9.29 15.46
C PRO A 205 4.60 -10.74 15.74
N PRO A 206 4.05 -11.74 15.04
CA PRO A 206 4.52 -13.13 15.15
C PRO A 206 6.03 -13.21 14.84
N SER A 207 6.81 -14.00 15.57
CA SER A 207 8.26 -14.07 15.33
C SER A 207 8.64 -14.89 14.08
N ASP A 208 7.68 -15.65 13.55
CA ASP A 208 7.79 -16.62 12.48
C ASP A 208 7.28 -16.12 11.13
N PHE A 209 6.78 -14.87 11.02
CA PHE A 209 6.44 -14.33 9.71
C PHE A 209 7.70 -14.13 8.86
N SER A 210 7.59 -14.42 7.57
CA SER A 210 8.65 -14.22 6.58
C SER A 210 8.20 -13.43 5.36
N HIS A 211 6.89 -13.39 5.09
CA HIS A 211 6.31 -12.64 3.98
C HIS A 211 5.20 -11.72 4.48
N HIS A 212 4.93 -10.68 3.70
CA HIS A 212 3.83 -9.77 3.97
C HIS A 212 3.12 -9.40 2.68
N GLN A 213 1.85 -9.04 2.80
CA GLN A 213 1.05 -8.49 1.73
C GLN A 213 0.34 -7.25 2.23
N VAL A 214 0.35 -6.18 1.43
CA VAL A 214 -0.40 -4.96 1.71
C VAL A 214 -1.45 -4.80 0.62
N VAL A 215 -2.71 -4.71 1.02
CA VAL A 215 -3.85 -4.61 0.10
C VAL A 215 -4.79 -3.49 0.51
N ALA A 216 -5.40 -2.86 -0.48
CA ALA A 216 -6.55 -2.01 -0.27
C ALA A 216 -7.79 -2.89 -0.10
N LEU A 217 -8.58 -2.64 0.94
CA LEU A 217 -9.84 -3.36 1.17
C LEU A 217 -11.05 -2.60 0.61
N SER A 218 -11.06 -1.27 0.74
CA SER A 218 -12.19 -0.43 0.34
C SER A 218 -11.73 0.94 -0.16
N GLY A 219 -12.59 1.58 -0.93
CA GLY A 219 -12.48 2.98 -1.36
C GLY A 219 -13.72 3.35 -2.17
N VAL A 220 -14.50 4.33 -1.70
CA VAL A 220 -15.77 4.71 -2.31
C VAL A 220 -15.57 5.99 -3.10
N THR A 221 -15.91 5.99 -4.39
CA THR A 221 -15.87 7.22 -5.20
C THR A 221 -16.93 8.21 -4.73
N VAL A 222 -16.54 9.46 -4.52
CA VAL A 222 -17.46 10.52 -4.09
C VAL A 222 -17.46 11.72 -5.01
N ALA A 223 -18.66 12.17 -5.34
CA ALA A 223 -18.90 13.36 -6.14
C ALA A 223 -18.97 14.65 -5.30
N HIS A 224 -19.19 14.55 -3.99
CA HIS A 224 -19.35 15.70 -3.10
C HIS A 224 -18.68 15.44 -1.74
N TRP A 225 -17.91 16.41 -1.25
CA TRP A 225 -17.04 16.27 -0.08
C TRP A 225 -17.75 16.53 1.27
N GLY A 226 -19.08 16.69 1.25
CA GLY A 226 -19.86 17.03 2.43
C GLY A 226 -19.38 18.34 3.08
N ARG A 227 -19.06 18.31 4.38
CA ARG A 227 -18.48 19.45 5.11
C ARG A 227 -16.95 19.47 5.12
N ASN A 228 -16.29 18.47 4.52
CA ASN A 228 -14.84 18.47 4.41
C ASN A 228 -14.40 19.57 3.45
N TYR A 229 -13.51 20.42 3.94
CA TYR A 229 -13.02 21.59 3.23
C TYR A 229 -11.58 21.36 2.84
N ILE A 230 -11.33 21.32 1.53
CA ILE A 230 -10.01 20.99 0.95
C ILE A 230 -9.36 22.17 0.23
N ASP A 231 -10.00 23.35 0.23
CA ASP A 231 -9.45 24.59 -0.33
C ASP A 231 -8.53 25.30 0.68
N LEU A 232 -7.61 24.53 1.26
CA LEU A 232 -6.53 24.97 2.13
C LEU A 232 -5.21 24.72 1.42
N THR A 233 -4.37 25.73 1.31
CA THR A 233 -3.10 25.65 0.58
C THR A 233 -1.94 25.92 1.52
N ILE A 234 -0.86 25.15 1.38
CA ILE A 234 0.41 25.44 2.05
C ILE A 234 1.08 26.58 1.28
N GLU A 235 1.08 27.78 1.86
CA GLU A 235 1.64 28.98 1.22
C GLU A 235 3.18 28.97 1.28
N SER A 236 3.73 28.39 2.35
CA SER A 236 5.15 28.15 2.52
C SER A 236 5.38 26.98 3.48
N ASP A 237 6.46 26.25 3.28
CA ASP A 237 6.94 25.23 4.22
C ASP A 237 8.46 25.10 4.17
N HIS A 238 9.03 24.64 5.28
CA HIS A 238 10.44 24.33 5.43
C HIS A 238 10.62 23.15 6.38
N GLY A 239 11.35 22.14 5.93
CA GLY A 239 11.72 20.98 6.72
C GLY A 239 13.20 20.96 7.05
N GLU A 240 13.53 20.72 8.31
CA GLU A 240 14.90 20.58 8.78
C GLU A 240 15.06 19.45 9.81
N ALA A 241 16.25 18.86 9.82
CA ALA A 241 16.63 17.93 10.88
C ALA A 241 16.95 18.72 12.16
N SER A 242 16.37 18.29 13.27
CA SER A 242 16.55 18.89 14.59
C SER A 242 17.19 17.86 15.54
N GLY A 243 18.50 17.70 15.48
CA GLY A 243 19.22 16.63 16.18
C GLY A 243 19.16 15.30 15.43
N GLU A 244 19.43 14.19 16.13
CA GLU A 244 19.63 12.89 15.46
C GLU A 244 18.34 12.16 15.05
N ARG A 245 17.22 12.40 15.74
CA ARG A 245 15.98 11.59 15.58
C ARG A 245 14.70 12.42 15.47
N VAL A 246 14.83 13.72 15.22
CA VAL A 246 13.68 14.62 15.07
C VAL A 246 13.82 15.37 13.77
N TYR A 247 12.74 15.39 13.00
CA TYR A 247 12.59 16.23 11.82
C TYR A 247 11.45 17.20 12.09
N VAL A 248 11.65 18.47 11.80
CA VAL A 248 10.69 19.54 12.08
C VAL A 248 10.29 20.16 10.75
N VAL A 249 8.98 20.27 10.54
CA VAL A 249 8.39 21.00 9.42
C VAL A 249 7.64 22.20 9.96
N THR A 250 7.99 23.39 9.48
CA THR A 250 7.32 24.66 9.77
C THR A 250 6.77 25.25 8.48
N GLY A 251 5.79 26.15 8.60
CA GLY A 251 5.23 26.81 7.42
C GLY A 251 4.00 27.64 7.73
N GLN A 252 3.29 28.04 6.66
CA GLN A 252 2.01 28.72 6.74
C GLN A 252 0.98 28.01 5.86
N VAL A 253 -0.22 27.81 6.41
CA VAL A 253 -1.41 27.38 5.67
C VAL A 253 -2.33 28.57 5.46
N LYS A 254 -2.95 28.63 4.30
CA LYS A 254 -3.89 29.68 3.89
C LYS A 254 -5.23 29.09 3.46
N ASN A 255 -6.32 29.74 3.83
CA ASN A 255 -7.64 29.46 3.29
C ASN A 255 -7.81 30.17 1.94
N THR A 256 -7.85 29.40 0.85
CA THR A 256 -7.94 29.91 -0.52
C THR A 256 -9.32 29.75 -1.14
N GLY A 257 -10.26 29.10 -0.44
CA GLY A 257 -11.63 28.97 -0.91
C GLY A 257 -12.53 30.13 -0.49
N GLN A 258 -13.84 29.89 -0.45
CA GLN A 258 -14.87 30.94 -0.33
C GLN A 258 -15.60 30.96 1.02
N HIS A 259 -15.25 30.07 1.94
CA HIS A 259 -15.90 29.96 3.24
C HIS A 259 -14.86 29.94 4.36
N ASP A 260 -15.26 30.41 5.53
CA ASP A 260 -14.47 30.23 6.73
C ASP A 260 -14.36 28.74 7.07
N VAL A 261 -13.26 28.35 7.68
CA VAL A 261 -12.94 26.95 7.99
C VAL A 261 -12.51 26.81 9.44
N GLU A 262 -12.94 25.73 10.08
CA GLU A 262 -12.56 25.33 11.44
C GLU A 262 -12.04 23.89 11.49
N GLN A 263 -11.58 23.45 12.66
CA GLN A 263 -11.09 22.07 12.88
C GLN A 263 -9.99 21.68 11.87
N ILE A 264 -9.07 22.61 11.63
CA ILE A 264 -8.01 22.45 10.63
C ILE A 264 -7.00 21.41 11.13
N ARG A 265 -6.82 20.35 10.34
CA ARG A 265 -5.90 19.24 10.63
C ARG A 265 -4.89 19.12 9.51
N MET A 266 -3.68 18.76 9.88
CA MET A 266 -2.57 18.56 8.96
C MET A 266 -1.95 17.20 9.17
N VAL A 267 -1.43 16.61 8.10
CA VAL A 267 -0.53 15.46 8.19
C VAL A 267 0.76 15.78 7.44
N VAL A 268 1.89 15.49 8.09
CA VAL A 268 3.22 15.56 7.50
C VAL A 268 3.69 14.14 7.25
N THR A 269 4.05 13.84 6.01
CA THR A 269 4.64 12.57 5.58
C THR A 269 6.07 12.82 5.17
N ALA A 270 7.02 12.08 5.73
CA ALA A 270 8.43 12.18 5.39
C ALA A 270 8.91 10.94 4.64
N TYR A 271 9.85 11.15 3.71
CA TYR A 271 10.36 10.12 2.80
C TYR A 271 11.88 10.06 2.82
N ASP A 272 12.43 8.85 2.61
CA ASP A 272 13.85 8.63 2.39
C ASP A 272 14.27 8.84 0.91
N ALA A 273 15.54 8.55 0.60
CA ALA A 273 16.11 8.67 -0.74
C ALA A 273 15.48 7.71 -1.75
N GLU A 274 14.93 6.58 -1.28
CA GLU A 274 14.23 5.60 -2.10
C GLU A 274 12.73 5.93 -2.27
N GLY A 275 12.26 7.00 -1.65
CA GLY A 275 10.86 7.44 -1.69
C GLY A 275 9.94 6.67 -0.75
N ARG A 276 10.47 5.85 0.17
CA ARG A 276 9.66 5.14 1.17
C ARG A 276 9.21 6.08 2.26
N VAL A 277 8.00 5.89 2.78
CA VAL A 277 7.52 6.63 3.94
C VAL A 277 8.32 6.21 5.17
N VAL A 278 8.98 7.16 5.81
CA VAL A 278 9.77 6.96 7.03
C VAL A 278 9.12 7.58 8.26
N GLY A 279 8.11 8.44 8.10
CA GLY A 279 7.41 9.03 9.22
C GLY A 279 6.11 9.71 8.80
N ILE A 280 5.10 9.59 9.65
CA ILE A 280 3.80 10.23 9.51
C ILE A 280 3.49 10.95 10.82
N ARG A 281 3.04 12.20 10.75
CA ARG A 281 2.68 12.95 11.95
C ARG A 281 1.51 13.89 11.70
N ARG A 282 0.48 13.74 12.55
CA ARG A 282 -0.62 14.69 12.64
C ARG A 282 -0.16 15.98 13.33
N GLY A 283 -0.70 17.09 12.84
CA GLY A 283 -0.51 18.41 13.41
C GLY A 283 -1.65 19.33 13.02
N GLY A 284 -1.42 20.63 13.17
CA GLY A 284 -2.36 21.67 12.79
C GLY A 284 -1.69 23.03 12.87
N PRO A 285 -2.36 24.06 12.33
CA PRO A 285 -1.95 25.44 12.51
C PRO A 285 -2.10 25.90 13.98
N GLU A 286 -1.48 27.04 14.29
CA GLU A 286 -1.59 27.71 15.58
C GLU A 286 -3.03 28.16 15.88
N THR A 287 -3.79 28.51 14.83
CA THR A 287 -5.21 28.86 14.93
C THR A 287 -6.09 27.69 14.49
N GLN A 288 -7.21 27.48 15.18
CA GLN A 288 -8.15 26.41 14.85
C GLN A 288 -9.21 26.82 13.81
N THR A 289 -9.23 28.10 13.45
CA THR A 289 -10.15 28.71 12.49
C THR A 289 -9.34 29.62 11.56
N LEU A 290 -9.76 29.67 10.29
CA LEU A 290 -9.24 30.60 9.28
C LEU A 290 -10.40 31.19 8.49
N GLY A 291 -10.50 32.51 8.48
CA GLY A 291 -11.37 33.24 7.56
C GLY A 291 -10.88 33.14 6.11
N VAL A 292 -11.74 33.53 5.17
CA VAL A 292 -11.38 33.57 3.74
C VAL A 292 -10.15 34.44 3.50
N GLY A 293 -9.10 33.87 2.89
CA GLY A 293 -7.84 34.55 2.58
C GLY A 293 -6.87 34.66 3.75
N GLU A 294 -7.27 34.29 4.97
CA GLU A 294 -6.40 34.30 6.16
C GLU A 294 -5.37 33.17 6.12
N SER A 295 -4.27 33.36 6.85
CA SER A 295 -3.18 32.39 6.99
C SER A 295 -2.82 32.17 8.45
N SER A 296 -2.29 30.99 8.75
CA SER A 296 -1.84 30.60 10.08
C SER A 296 -0.57 29.78 10.00
N SER A 297 0.36 30.05 10.91
CA SER A 297 1.60 29.31 11.02
C SER A 297 1.37 27.90 11.57
N PHE A 298 2.23 26.96 11.22
CA PHE A 298 2.25 25.63 11.82
C PHE A 298 3.67 25.16 12.13
N ARG A 299 3.78 24.25 13.09
CA ARG A 299 5.01 23.52 13.42
C ARG A 299 4.69 22.08 13.78
N VAL A 300 5.27 21.14 13.03
CA VAL A 300 5.09 19.70 13.25
C VAL A 300 6.45 19.05 13.45
N SER A 301 6.64 18.39 14.59
CA SER A 301 7.82 17.59 14.88
C SER A 301 7.49 16.11 14.75
N LEU A 302 8.25 15.38 13.93
CA LEU A 302 8.13 13.93 13.77
C LEU A 302 9.45 13.24 14.09
N SER A 303 9.34 11.96 14.43
CA SER A 303 10.48 11.07 14.67
C SER A 303 10.49 9.99 13.60
N PRO A 304 11.24 10.18 12.50
CA PRO A 304 11.37 9.19 11.45
C PRO A 304 11.82 7.83 12.01
N LEU A 305 11.17 6.77 11.55
CA LEU A 305 11.46 5.39 11.95
C LEU A 305 12.55 4.74 11.12
N GLY A 306 12.82 5.30 9.93
CA GLY A 306 13.88 4.84 9.04
C GLY A 306 14.64 5.99 8.40
N GLY A 307 15.84 5.68 7.91
CA GLY A 307 16.65 6.52 7.00
C GLY A 307 16.88 7.97 7.41
N GLN A 308 17.54 8.71 6.53
CA GLN A 308 17.54 10.17 6.55
C GLN A 308 16.31 10.67 5.79
N VAL A 309 15.62 11.68 6.31
CA VAL A 309 14.55 12.36 5.57
C VAL A 309 15.16 13.17 4.44
N VAL A 310 14.76 12.87 3.20
CA VAL A 310 15.18 13.57 1.98
C VAL A 310 14.11 14.53 1.49
N THR A 311 12.85 14.14 1.60
CA THR A 311 11.71 14.98 1.22
C THR A 311 10.53 14.75 2.15
N TYR A 312 9.53 15.62 2.08
CA TYR A 312 8.29 15.52 2.84
C TYR A 312 7.13 16.11 2.04
N THR A 313 5.91 15.79 2.47
CA THR A 313 4.70 16.48 2.02
C THR A 313 3.88 16.91 3.22
N VAL A 314 3.16 18.01 3.05
CA VAL A 314 2.19 18.50 4.02
C VAL A 314 0.81 18.49 3.37
N GLN A 315 -0.13 17.80 4.00
CA GLN A 315 -1.52 17.76 3.54
C GLN A 315 -2.39 18.37 4.62
N VAL A 316 -3.42 19.09 4.21
CA VAL A 316 -4.27 19.84 5.13
C VAL A 316 -5.73 19.72 4.73
N GLN A 317 -6.60 19.57 5.72
CA GLN A 317 -8.04 19.56 5.57
C GLN A 317 -8.69 20.29 6.75
N GLY A 318 -9.85 20.87 6.54
CA GLY A 318 -10.65 21.46 7.61
C GLY A 318 -12.13 21.14 7.45
N ARG A 319 -12.96 21.73 8.32
CA ARG A 319 -14.41 21.68 8.23
C ARG A 319 -14.94 23.06 7.86
N ARG A 320 -15.76 23.12 6.82
CA ARG A 320 -16.40 24.37 6.39
C ARG A 320 -17.36 24.88 7.47
N ILE A 321 -17.35 26.19 7.70
CA ILE A 321 -18.36 26.92 8.47
C ILE A 321 -19.43 27.39 7.47
N GLU A 322 -20.69 27.06 7.75
CA GLU A 322 -21.85 27.46 6.94
C GLU A 322 -22.45 28.79 7.40
#